data_AF-A0A4Y2JLT6-F1
#
_entry.id   AF-A0A4Y2JLT6-F1
#
_cell.length_a   1.000
_cell.length_b   1.000
_cell.length_c   1.000
_cell.angle_alpha   90.00
_cell.angle_beta   90.00
_cell.angle_gamma   90.00
#
_symmetry.space_group_name_H-M   'P 1'
#
loop_
_entity.id
_entity.type
_entity.pdbx_description
1 polymer ?
#
loop_
_entity_poly.entity_id
_entity_poly.type
_entity_poly.pdbx_seq_one_letter_code
_entity_poly.pdbx_strand_id
1 'polypeptide(L)'
;MDPLCFASRGFREFLLEKIALTIISSSMELDENIEYRRSYSADLVITNCIQLLKDSCYMTESSRFSSALLSSKPVSLRQEDRVTYWWASVMAVALAWLLGEEEKAEKLYQDVEDYPKELMNLNHPLPSAVLHSFRARKCCFNPTAMPGPTLRLCDKAGALVKDGS
;
A
#
# COMPACT_ATOMS: atom_id res chain seq x y z
N MET A 1 21.20 -20.90 -8.77
CA MET A 1 19.85 -20.40 -8.48
C MET A 1 19.35 -21.14 -7.26
N ASP A 2 19.01 -20.44 -6.18
CA ASP A 2 18.36 -21.04 -5.02
C ASP A 2 16.86 -21.26 -5.36
N PRO A 3 16.39 -22.53 -5.44
CA PRO A 3 15.00 -22.83 -5.79
C PRO A 3 13.98 -22.19 -4.85
N LEU A 4 14.32 -22.04 -3.57
CA LEU A 4 13.42 -21.46 -2.57
C LEU A 4 13.26 -19.95 -2.77
N CYS A 5 14.35 -19.25 -3.07
CA CYS A 5 14.34 -17.84 -3.42
C CYS A 5 13.51 -17.58 -4.69
N PHE A 6 13.65 -18.45 -5.70
CA PHE A 6 12.84 -18.36 -6.93
C PHE A 6 11.35 -18.58 -6.66
N ALA A 7 11.00 -19.62 -5.90
CA ALA A 7 9.60 -19.92 -5.55
C ALA A 7 8.98 -18.81 -4.69
N SER A 8 9.71 -18.29 -3.70
CA SER A 8 9.22 -17.22 -2.82
C SER A 8 8.97 -15.93 -3.61
N ARG A 9 9.86 -15.59 -4.55
CA ARG A 9 9.68 -14.45 -5.44
C ARG A 9 8.43 -14.61 -6.31
N GLY A 10 8.28 -15.75 -6.99
CA GLY A 10 7.12 -15.99 -7.85
C GLY A 10 5.79 -15.95 -7.09
N PHE A 11 5.77 -16.45 -5.84
CA PHE A 11 4.61 -16.32 -4.95
C PHE A 11 4.26 -14.87 -4.64
N ARG A 12 5.26 -14.03 -4.31
CA ARG A 12 5.05 -12.60 -4.02
C ARG A 12 4.52 -11.85 -5.24
N GLU A 13 5.10 -12.09 -6.41
CA GLU A 13 4.66 -11.49 -7.68
C GLU A 13 3.22 -11.90 -8.00
N PHE A 14 2.86 -13.17 -7.82
CA PHE A 14 1.50 -13.68 -8.02
C PHE A 14 0.49 -13.00 -7.08
N LEU A 15 0.82 -12.89 -5.78
CA LEU A 15 -0.07 -12.22 -4.82
C LEU A 15 -0.26 -10.75 -5.18
N LEU A 16 0.81 -10.02 -5.52
CA LEU A 16 0.75 -8.62 -5.93
C LEU A 16 -0.21 -8.42 -7.11
N GLU A 17 -0.10 -9.25 -8.15
CA GLU A 17 -0.96 -9.19 -9.32
C GLU A 17 -2.43 -9.41 -8.95
N LYS A 18 -2.73 -10.46 -8.17
CA LYS A 18 -4.11 -10.78 -7.78
C LYS A 18 -4.73 -9.72 -6.89
N ILE A 19 -3.98 -9.20 -5.93
CA ILE A 19 -4.44 -8.11 -5.05
C ILE A 19 -4.72 -6.86 -5.87
N ALA A 20 -3.79 -6.45 -6.74
CA ALA A 20 -3.93 -5.25 -7.55
C ALA A 20 -5.14 -5.32 -8.48
N LEU A 21 -5.29 -6.42 -9.23
CA LEU A 21 -6.44 -6.62 -10.12
C LEU A 21 -7.76 -6.57 -9.35
N THR A 22 -7.82 -7.20 -8.19
CA THR A 22 -9.05 -7.24 -7.40
C THR A 22 -9.41 -5.85 -6.87
N ILE A 23 -8.44 -5.10 -6.35
CA ILE A 23 -8.64 -3.71 -5.90
C ILE A 23 -9.12 -2.82 -7.05
N ILE A 24 -8.52 -2.95 -8.24
CA ILE A 24 -8.90 -2.15 -9.41
C ILE A 24 -10.32 -2.49 -9.88
N SER A 25 -10.65 -3.77 -10.07
CA SER A 25 -12.01 -4.18 -10.47
C SER A 25 -13.05 -3.70 -9.46
N SER A 26 -12.74 -3.89 -8.17
CA SER A 26 -13.55 -3.44 -7.04
C SER A 26 -13.75 -1.91 -7.04
N SER A 27 -12.76 -1.13 -7.48
CA SER A 27 -12.89 0.32 -7.62
C SER A 27 -13.75 0.75 -8.81
N MET A 28 -13.77 -0.03 -9.90
CA MET A 28 -14.53 0.29 -11.12
C MET A 28 -16.03 -0.03 -10.94
N GLU A 29 -16.34 -1.08 -10.19
CA GLU A 29 -17.72 -1.48 -9.90
C GLU A 29 -18.48 -0.52 -8.96
N LEU A 30 -17.78 0.37 -8.23
CA LEU A 30 -18.40 1.36 -7.34
C LEU A 30 -19.15 2.49 -8.08
N ASP A 31 -18.98 2.61 -9.41
CA ASP A 31 -19.67 3.60 -10.25
C ASP A 31 -21.06 3.10 -10.74
N GLU A 32 -21.26 1.77 -10.77
CA GLU A 32 -22.54 1.16 -11.10
C GLU A 32 -23.25 0.68 -9.83
N ASN A 33 -24.29 1.43 -9.42
CA ASN A 33 -25.30 1.23 -8.38
C ASN A 33 -25.61 -0.23 -7.89
N ILE A 34 -24.61 -0.98 -7.42
CA ILE A 34 -24.70 -2.36 -6.89
C ILE A 34 -23.99 -2.40 -5.53
N GLU A 35 -24.51 -1.62 -4.59
CA GLU A 35 -23.90 -1.39 -3.27
C GLU A 35 -24.10 -2.54 -2.25
N TYR A 36 -24.42 -3.78 -2.66
CA TYR A 36 -24.76 -4.81 -1.67
C TYR A 36 -24.32 -6.25 -1.96
N ARG A 37 -23.29 -6.45 -2.79
CA ARG A 37 -22.66 -7.77 -2.88
C ARG A 37 -21.15 -7.73 -3.07
N ARG A 38 -20.47 -6.74 -2.49
CA ARG A 38 -19.09 -7.00 -2.07
C ARG A 38 -19.18 -8.02 -0.94
N SER A 39 -18.97 -9.29 -1.29
CA SER A 39 -19.05 -10.36 -0.30
C SER A 39 -17.96 -10.06 0.72
N TYR A 40 -18.33 -9.80 1.98
CA TYR A 40 -17.40 -9.65 3.11
C TYR A 40 -16.29 -10.73 3.11
N SER A 41 -16.58 -11.90 2.54
CA SER A 41 -15.63 -12.97 2.25
C SER A 41 -14.48 -12.56 1.32
N ALA A 42 -14.75 -11.86 0.22
CA ALA A 42 -13.72 -11.41 -0.73
C ALA A 42 -12.76 -10.40 -0.11
N ASP A 43 -13.29 -9.43 0.65
CA ASP A 43 -12.48 -8.41 1.33
C ASP A 43 -11.58 -9.03 2.40
N LEU A 44 -12.11 -10.02 3.13
CA LEU A 44 -11.35 -10.79 4.10
C LEU A 44 -10.22 -11.60 3.42
N VAL A 45 -10.50 -12.23 2.27
CA VAL A 45 -9.48 -12.95 1.50
C VAL A 45 -8.38 -12.01 1.04
N ILE A 46 -8.72 -10.85 0.47
CA ILE A 46 -7.72 -9.89 -0.01
C ILE A 46 -6.89 -9.36 1.17
N THR A 47 -7.53 -9.04 2.29
CA THR A 47 -6.84 -8.60 3.51
C THR A 47 -5.84 -9.66 3.98
N ASN A 48 -6.24 -10.94 4.00
CA ASN A 48 -5.35 -12.04 4.36
C ASN A 48 -4.21 -12.22 3.34
N CYS A 49 -4.48 -12.07 2.04
CA CYS A 49 -3.44 -12.12 1.00
C CYS A 49 -2.42 -11.00 1.16
N ILE A 50 -2.85 -9.78 1.48
CA ILE A 50 -1.97 -8.65 1.78
C ILE A 50 -1.12 -8.95 3.02
N GLN A 51 -1.72 -9.48 4.08
CA GLN A 51 -0.98 -9.83 5.30
C GLN A 51 0.07 -10.91 5.02
N LEU A 52 -0.30 -11.98 4.31
CA LEU A 52 0.63 -13.03 3.89
C LEU A 52 1.77 -12.47 3.04
N LEU A 53 1.48 -11.53 2.15
CA LEU A 53 2.51 -10.86 1.35
C LEU A 53 3.47 -10.06 2.23
N LYS A 54 2.97 -9.25 3.18
CA LYS A 54 3.80 -8.50 4.14
C LYS A 54 4.66 -9.45 4.98
N ASP A 55 4.08 -10.52 5.51
CA ASP A 55 4.78 -11.49 6.35
C ASP A 55 5.89 -12.22 5.57
N SER A 56 5.65 -12.51 4.29
CA SER A 56 6.64 -13.15 3.41
C SER A 56 7.87 -12.29 3.09
N CYS A 57 7.82 -10.98 3.38
CA CYS A 57 8.95 -10.06 3.17
C CYS A 57 9.98 -10.11 4.31
N TYR A 58 9.65 -10.76 5.43
CA TYR A 58 10.55 -10.92 6.57
C TYR A 58 11.24 -12.26 6.53
N MET A 59 12.57 -12.25 6.67
CA MET A 59 13.32 -13.45 6.99
C MET A 59 13.39 -13.60 8.51
N THR A 60 13.03 -14.79 8.99
CA THR A 60 13.43 -15.23 10.31
C THR A 60 14.92 -15.53 10.24
N GLU A 61 15.74 -14.82 11.01
CA GLU A 61 17.19 -15.12 11.11
C GLU A 61 17.50 -16.51 11.72
N SER A 62 16.49 -17.36 11.89
CA SER A 62 16.61 -18.75 12.34
C SER A 62 17.28 -19.67 11.31
N SER A 63 17.46 -19.26 10.05
CA SER A 63 18.14 -20.08 9.03
C SER A 63 19.67 -19.92 9.07
N ARG A 64 20.26 -20.12 10.26
CA ARG A 64 21.54 -20.82 10.36
C ARG A 64 21.18 -22.18 10.94
N PHE A 65 21.10 -23.20 10.09
CA PHE A 65 20.81 -24.59 10.44
C PHE A 65 21.85 -25.25 11.37
N SER A 66 22.59 -24.49 12.17
CA SER A 66 23.61 -25.01 13.07
C SER A 66 23.79 -24.06 14.25
N SER A 67 23.65 -24.63 15.46
CA SER A 67 23.90 -24.03 16.78
C SER A 67 22.85 -23.04 17.31
N ALA A 68 21.80 -23.58 17.96
CA ALA A 68 21.50 -23.27 19.37
C ALA A 68 20.14 -23.85 19.77
N LEU A 69 20.13 -25.14 20.10
CA LEU A 69 19.39 -25.52 21.30
C LEU A 69 19.96 -24.62 22.42
N LEU A 70 19.12 -23.88 23.15
CA LEU A 70 19.46 -23.02 24.31
C LEU A 70 19.85 -21.56 23.99
N SER A 71 18.95 -20.71 23.48
CA SER A 71 19.04 -19.27 23.79
C SER A 71 17.70 -18.54 23.62
N SER A 72 17.15 -18.02 24.73
CA SER A 72 15.96 -17.16 24.77
C SER A 72 16.29 -15.74 24.32
N LYS A 73 16.78 -15.57 23.08
CA LYS A 73 16.98 -14.25 22.47
C LYS A 73 15.82 -13.97 21.52
N PRO A 74 15.27 -12.74 21.52
CA PRO A 74 14.19 -12.38 20.61
C PRO A 74 14.66 -12.58 19.17
N VAL A 75 13.85 -13.30 18.38
CA VAL A 75 14.08 -13.48 16.94
C VAL A 75 14.07 -12.10 16.28
N SER A 76 15.23 -11.66 15.79
CA SER A 76 15.31 -10.44 15.00
C SER A 76 14.75 -10.75 13.60
N LEU A 77 13.61 -10.14 13.26
CA LEU A 77 13.05 -10.21 11.91
C LEU A 77 13.74 -9.15 11.05
N ARG A 78 14.43 -9.57 10.00
CA ARG A 78 15.02 -8.66 9.01
C ARG A 78 14.14 -8.65 7.77
N GLN A 79 13.65 -7.47 7.39
CA GLN A 79 12.91 -7.28 6.15
C GLN A 79 13.89 -7.39 4.97
N GLU A 80 13.74 -8.44 4.17
CA GLU A 80 14.63 -8.72 3.03
C GLU A 80 14.14 -8.01 1.77
N ASP A 81 12.82 -7.94 1.58
CA ASP A 81 12.20 -7.40 0.38
C ASP A 81 11.42 -6.11 0.68
N ARG A 82 12.15 -4.99 0.78
CA ARG A 82 11.56 -3.67 1.07
C ARG A 82 10.64 -3.18 -0.05
N VAL A 83 10.94 -3.53 -1.30
CA VAL A 83 10.15 -3.11 -2.45
C VAL A 83 8.78 -3.80 -2.44
N THR A 84 8.75 -5.12 -2.24
CA THR A 84 7.49 -5.86 -2.17
C THR A 84 6.64 -5.42 -0.99
N TYR A 85 7.26 -5.21 0.18
CA TYR A 85 6.54 -4.71 1.35
C TYR A 85 5.92 -3.33 1.09
N TRP A 86 6.66 -2.42 0.45
CA TRP A 86 6.15 -1.10 0.12
C TRP A 86 4.92 -1.20 -0.80
N TRP A 87 4.97 -2.05 -1.83
CA TRP A 87 3.81 -2.31 -2.69
C TRP A 87 2.64 -2.94 -1.92
N ALA A 88 2.90 -3.88 -1.02
CA ALA A 88 1.87 -4.47 -0.16
C ALA A 88 1.20 -3.41 0.73
N SER A 89 1.98 -2.48 1.29
CA SER A 89 1.48 -1.37 2.10
C SER A 89 0.64 -0.38 1.29
N VAL A 90 1.04 -0.08 0.05
CA VAL A 90 0.22 0.72 -0.88
C VAL A 90 -1.14 0.04 -1.12
N MET A 91 -1.14 -1.27 -1.38
CA MET A 91 -2.38 -2.03 -1.61
C MET A 91 -3.24 -2.11 -0.35
N ALA A 92 -2.62 -2.23 0.84
CA ALA A 92 -3.32 -2.22 2.12
C ALA A 92 -4.05 -0.90 2.38
N VAL A 93 -3.39 0.23 2.11
CA VAL A 93 -4.02 1.56 2.19
C VAL A 93 -5.15 1.69 1.18
N ALA A 94 -4.92 1.28 -0.07
CA ALA A 94 -5.94 1.36 -1.12
C ALA A 94 -7.19 0.55 -0.76
N LEU A 95 -7.00 -0.66 -0.23
CA LEU A 95 -8.10 -1.50 0.26
C LEU A 95 -8.82 -0.85 1.44
N ALA A 96 -8.09 -0.33 2.43
CA ALA A 96 -8.70 0.35 3.58
C ALA A 96 -9.55 1.56 3.14
N TRP A 97 -9.07 2.36 2.18
CA TRP A 97 -9.86 3.45 1.60
C TRP A 97 -11.08 2.96 0.82
N LEU A 98 -11.00 1.83 0.10
CA LEU A 98 -12.15 1.25 -0.61
C LEU A 98 -13.21 0.70 0.36
N LEU A 99 -12.80 0.24 1.54
CA LEU A 99 -13.69 -0.26 2.58
C LEU A 99 -14.22 0.85 3.52
N GLY A 100 -13.78 2.10 3.34
CA GLY A 100 -14.12 3.21 4.24
C GLY A 100 -13.43 3.13 5.61
N GLU A 101 -12.39 2.30 5.75
CA GLU A 101 -11.62 2.10 6.99
C GLU A 101 -10.50 3.16 7.13
N GLU A 102 -10.87 4.43 7.23
CA GLU A 102 -9.91 5.56 7.22
C GLU A 102 -8.86 5.48 8.35
N GLU A 103 -9.26 5.13 9.58
CA GLU A 103 -8.36 5.00 10.73
C GLU A 103 -7.30 3.90 10.51
N LYS A 104 -7.68 2.82 9.82
CA LYS A 104 -6.77 1.73 9.48
C LYS A 104 -5.80 2.16 8.39
N ALA A 105 -6.28 2.92 7.40
CA ALA A 105 -5.43 3.49 6.36
C ALA A 105 -4.38 4.42 6.97
N GLU A 106 -4.77 5.27 7.94
CA GLU A 106 -3.86 6.22 8.57
C GLU A 106 -2.67 5.56 9.29
N LYS A 107 -2.93 4.44 9.98
CA LYS A 107 -1.88 3.63 10.63
C LYS A 107 -0.84 3.09 9.65
N LEU A 108 -1.19 2.97 8.36
CA LEU A 108 -0.34 2.43 7.31
C LEU A 108 0.37 3.52 6.49
N TYR A 109 0.07 4.80 6.71
CA TYR A 109 0.66 5.88 5.91
C TYR A 109 2.18 5.96 6.02
N GLN A 110 2.73 5.70 7.21
CA GLN A 110 4.18 5.71 7.40
C GLN A 110 4.87 4.62 6.56
N ASP A 111 4.26 3.45 6.43
CA ASP A 111 4.79 2.34 5.62
C ASP A 111 4.86 2.70 4.12
N VAL A 112 3.94 3.54 3.64
CA VAL A 112 3.92 4.01 2.24
C VAL A 112 4.86 5.20 2.04
N GLU A 113 5.04 6.03 3.08
CA GLU A 113 5.97 7.16 3.04
C GLU A 113 7.44 6.73 3.16
N ASP A 114 7.74 5.59 3.79
CA ASP A 114 9.07 4.98 3.82
C ASP A 114 9.44 4.38 2.45
N TYR A 115 9.68 5.26 1.50
CA TYR A 115 9.93 4.92 0.11
C TYR A 115 11.29 4.21 -0.07
N PRO A 116 11.33 2.97 -0.61
CA PRO A 116 12.56 2.19 -0.74
C PRO A 116 13.61 2.89 -1.63
N LYS A 117 14.86 2.92 -1.15
CA LYS A 117 16.01 3.44 -1.92
C LYS A 117 16.20 2.73 -3.25
N GLU A 118 15.85 1.45 -3.32
CA GLU A 118 15.85 0.64 -4.54
C GLU A 118 14.97 1.27 -5.63
N LEU A 119 13.79 1.76 -5.26
CA LEU A 119 12.87 2.42 -6.19
C LEU A 119 13.34 3.83 -6.56
N MET A 120 13.97 4.54 -5.62
CA MET A 120 14.62 5.83 -5.90
C MET A 120 15.70 5.68 -6.97
N ASN A 121 16.57 4.67 -6.82
CA ASN A 121 17.69 4.44 -7.74
C ASN A 121 17.22 3.99 -9.13
N LEU A 122 16.11 3.24 -9.20
CA LEU A 122 15.53 2.78 -10.46
C LEU A 122 14.92 3.93 -11.28
N ASN A 123 14.59 5.07 -10.64
CA ASN A 123 13.94 6.23 -11.28
C ASN A 123 12.71 5.86 -12.12
N HIS A 124 12.00 4.80 -11.74
CA HIS A 124 10.85 4.32 -12.49
C HIS A 124 9.64 5.25 -12.25
N PRO A 125 8.93 5.71 -13.31
CA PRO A 125 7.86 6.68 -13.15
C PRO A 125 6.66 6.14 -12.35
N LEU A 126 6.34 4.84 -12.50
CA LEU A 126 5.17 4.23 -11.87
C LEU A 126 5.16 4.32 -10.31
N PRO A 127 6.14 3.82 -9.55
CA PRO A 127 6.11 3.93 -8.10
C PRO A 127 6.11 5.39 -7.61
N SER A 128 6.78 6.29 -8.35
CA SER A 128 6.73 7.72 -8.04
C SER A 128 5.32 8.28 -8.24
N ALA A 129 4.67 8.01 -9.37
CA ALA A 129 3.29 8.43 -9.62
C ALA A 129 2.33 7.91 -8.54
N VAL A 130 2.46 6.64 -8.14
CA VAL A 130 1.67 6.03 -7.07
C VAL A 130 1.88 6.75 -5.74
N LEU A 131 3.13 7.07 -5.36
CA LEU A 131 3.42 7.81 -4.13
C LEU A 131 2.81 9.22 -4.13
N HIS A 132 2.86 9.93 -5.26
CA HIS A 132 2.26 11.25 -5.39
C HIS A 132 0.73 11.18 -5.32
N SER A 133 0.11 10.21 -5.99
CA SER A 133 -1.34 9.96 -5.92
C SER A 133 -1.79 9.61 -4.51
N PHE A 134 -1.02 8.77 -3.80
CA PHE A 134 -1.25 8.47 -2.39
C PHE A 134 -1.21 9.73 -1.53
N ARG A 135 -0.19 10.58 -1.68
CA ARG A 135 -0.07 11.84 -0.93
C ARG A 135 -1.22 12.80 -1.21
N ALA A 136 -1.60 12.95 -2.48
CA ALA A 136 -2.72 13.79 -2.88
C ALA A 136 -4.03 13.30 -2.23
N ARG A 137 -4.32 11.99 -2.33
CA ARG A 137 -5.51 11.40 -1.73
C ARG A 137 -5.51 11.47 -0.20
N LYS A 138 -4.37 11.24 0.45
CA LYS A 138 -4.19 11.42 1.89
C LYS A 138 -4.55 12.84 2.33
N CYS A 139 -4.17 13.86 1.55
CA CYS A 139 -4.50 15.26 1.87
C CYS A 139 -6.01 15.56 1.72
N CYS A 140 -6.74 14.85 0.86
CA CYS A 140 -8.20 14.98 0.78
C CYS A 140 -8.91 14.52 2.06
N PHE A 141 -8.38 13.49 2.73
CA PHE A 141 -8.93 12.98 4.01
C PHE A 141 -8.47 13.80 5.22
N ASN A 142 -7.39 14.57 5.09
CA ASN A 142 -6.91 15.45 6.15
C ASN A 142 -6.73 16.88 5.62
N PRO A 143 -7.81 17.69 5.57
CA PRO A 143 -7.78 19.03 4.96
C PRO A 143 -6.80 20.01 5.62
N THR A 144 -6.27 19.69 6.80
CA THR A 144 -5.21 20.46 7.46
C THR A 144 -3.82 20.22 6.84
N ALA A 145 -3.65 19.18 6.03
CA ALA A 145 -2.40 18.79 5.39
C ALA A 145 -2.22 19.32 3.96
N MET A 146 -3.27 19.86 3.32
CA MET A 146 -3.12 20.63 2.10
C MET A 146 -2.35 21.92 2.41
N PRO A 147 -1.40 22.36 1.56
CA PRO A 147 -0.88 23.72 1.67
C PRO A 147 -2.06 24.67 1.50
N GLY A 148 -2.58 25.20 2.60
CA GLY A 148 -3.66 26.19 2.61
C GLY A 148 -3.52 27.33 1.59
N PRO A 149 -2.31 27.76 1.16
CA PRO A 149 -2.18 28.79 0.12
C PRO A 149 -2.67 28.37 -1.26
N THR A 150 -2.43 27.15 -1.73
CA THR A 150 -2.76 26.76 -3.13
C THR A 150 -4.26 26.57 -3.32
N LEU A 151 -4.92 25.94 -2.35
CA LEU A 151 -6.39 25.79 -2.37
C LEU A 151 -7.09 27.16 -2.29
N ARG A 152 -6.61 28.05 -1.42
CA ARG A 152 -7.12 29.43 -1.33
C ARG A 152 -6.89 30.25 -2.61
N LEU A 153 -5.80 30.02 -3.32
CA LEU A 153 -5.54 30.67 -4.61
C LEU A 153 -6.50 30.15 -5.69
N CYS A 154 -6.80 28.85 -5.71
CA CYS A 154 -7.80 28.27 -6.60
C CYS A 154 -9.21 28.80 -6.28
N ASP A 155 -9.59 28.87 -5.00
CA ASP A 155 -10.88 29.43 -4.57
C ASP A 155 -11.01 30.90 -4.96
N LYS A 156 -9.94 31.69 -4.75
CA LYS A 156 -9.92 33.10 -5.11
C LYS A 156 -9.98 33.32 -6.62
N ALA A 157 -9.30 32.48 -7.41
CA ALA A 157 -9.41 32.50 -8.87
C ALA A 157 -10.83 32.12 -9.34
N GLY A 158 -11.45 31.12 -8.72
CA GLY A 158 -12.83 30.73 -9.02
C GLY A 158 -13.86 31.81 -8.66
N ALA A 159 -13.66 32.52 -7.55
CA ALA A 159 -14.50 33.65 -7.16
C ALA A 159 -14.41 34.81 -8.17
N LEU A 160 -13.20 35.15 -8.64
CA LEU A 160 -12.99 36.20 -9.64
C LEU A 160 -13.67 35.90 -10.99
N VAL A 161 -13.84 34.63 -11.35
CA VAL A 161 -14.56 34.23 -12.56
C VAL A 161 -16.08 34.43 -12.42
N LYS A 162 -16.63 34.26 -11.20
CA LYS A 162 -18.06 34.49 -10.92
C LYS A 162 -18.41 35.97 -10.77
N ASP A 163 -17.49 36.79 -10.28
CA ASP A 163 -17.70 38.22 -10.13
C ASP A 163 -17.52 39.01 -11.45
N GLY A 164 -17.01 38.34 -12.50
CA GLY A 164 -16.80 38.90 -13.84
C GLY A 164 -17.87 38.55 -14.87
N SER A 165 -18.95 37.86 -14.49
CA SER A 165 -20.12 37.51 -15.34
C SER A 165 -21.36 38.27 -14.91
#